data_AF-A0A529TW70-F1
#
_entry.id   AF-A0A529TW70-F1
#
_cell.length_a   1.000
_cell.length_b   1.000
_cell.length_c   1.000
_cell.angle_alpha   90.00
_cell.angle_beta   90.00
_cell.angle_gamma   90.00
#
_symmetry.space_group_name_H-M   'P 1'
#
loop_
_entity.id
_entity.type
_entity.pdbx_description
1 polymer ?
#
loop_
_entity_poly.entity_id
_entity_poly.type
_entity_poly.pdbx_seq_one_letter_code
_entity_poly.pdbx_strand_id
1 'polypeptide(L)'
;MSEPVSPTENEPLPDEAPEPRRREPVFNLPPVVLAVIGICAAVFLLQQYVLDDAQNMVLLYDGAFIPVLYTGKYGFDWFLFTRPFTYAFMHGGFAHIAINMIWLAAFGSPLANRLGALRFAMFYAVTGLASVVLFWALHPYGEVPLVGASGAISGMMGAAARYGFRIDRSSGRAA
;
A
#
# COMPACT_ATOMS: atom_id res chain seq x y z
N MET A 1 -44.67 -47.03 45.73
CA MET A 1 -44.27 -45.79 46.43
C MET A 1 -42.78 -45.95 46.70
N SER A 2 -41.83 -45.24 46.08
CA SER A 2 -41.85 -43.90 45.48
C SER A 2 -40.66 -43.86 44.50
N GLU A 3 -40.84 -43.34 43.28
CA GLU A 3 -39.70 -43.02 42.41
C GLU A 3 -38.96 -41.78 42.93
N PRO A 4 -37.63 -41.69 42.80
CA PRO A 4 -36.93 -40.43 43.00
C PRO A 4 -37.14 -39.54 41.78
N VAL A 5 -37.83 -38.42 41.98
CA VAL A 5 -37.93 -37.34 40.99
C VAL A 5 -36.53 -36.71 40.86
N SER A 6 -35.89 -36.91 39.71
CA SER A 6 -34.73 -36.13 39.28
C SER A 6 -35.19 -34.71 38.96
N PRO A 7 -34.69 -33.65 39.61
CA PRO A 7 -35.03 -32.30 39.24
C PRO A 7 -34.48 -32.01 37.84
N THR A 8 -35.39 -31.93 36.88
CA THR A 8 -35.15 -31.22 35.64
C THR A 8 -35.24 -29.74 35.97
N GLU A 9 -34.11 -29.11 36.25
CA GLU A 9 -34.01 -27.66 36.26
C GLU A 9 -32.86 -27.26 35.33
N ASN A 10 -33.23 -27.16 34.04
CA ASN A 10 -32.62 -26.17 33.17
C ASN A 10 -33.02 -24.80 33.72
N GLU A 11 -32.41 -24.37 34.83
CA GLU A 11 -32.38 -22.95 35.15
C GLU A 11 -31.60 -22.26 34.02
N PRO A 12 -32.19 -21.30 33.29
CA PRO A 12 -31.40 -20.44 32.44
C PRO A 12 -30.45 -19.68 33.36
N LEU A 13 -29.15 -19.90 33.19
CA LEU A 13 -28.12 -19.09 33.83
C LEU A 13 -28.50 -17.60 33.64
N PRO A 14 -28.37 -16.76 34.70
CA PRO A 14 -28.72 -15.35 34.59
C PRO A 14 -27.96 -14.75 33.40
N ASP A 15 -28.75 -14.19 32.48
CA ASP A 15 -28.36 -13.56 31.22
C ASP A 15 -26.99 -12.88 31.37
N GLU A 16 -25.91 -13.55 30.91
CA GLU A 16 -24.57 -13.00 30.94
C GLU A 16 -24.64 -11.68 30.17
N ALA A 17 -24.52 -10.57 30.91
CA ALA A 17 -24.58 -9.24 30.33
C ALA A 17 -23.66 -9.21 29.11
N PRO A 18 -24.16 -8.84 27.92
CA PRO A 18 -23.40 -8.97 26.69
C PRO A 18 -22.05 -8.26 26.84
N GLU A 19 -20.98 -9.06 26.76
CA GLU A 19 -19.59 -8.60 26.83
C GLU A 19 -19.46 -7.29 26.01
N PRO A 20 -18.95 -6.20 26.61
CA PRO A 20 -18.87 -4.93 25.93
C PRO A 20 -18.04 -5.11 24.66
N ARG A 21 -18.71 -5.06 23.50
CA ARG A 21 -18.10 -5.23 22.18
C ARG A 21 -16.91 -4.27 22.08
N ARG A 22 -15.70 -4.80 22.25
CA ARG A 22 -14.46 -4.03 22.17
C ARG A 22 -14.47 -3.35 20.81
N ARG A 23 -14.50 -2.02 20.79
CA ARG A 23 -14.42 -1.24 19.55
C ARG A 23 -13.06 -1.53 18.92
N GLU A 24 -13.02 -2.49 18.01
CA GLU A 24 -11.86 -2.69 17.16
C GLU A 24 -11.78 -1.45 16.25
N PRO A 25 -10.66 -0.72 16.25
CA PRO A 25 -10.52 0.41 15.36
C PRO A 25 -10.73 -0.05 13.93
N VAL A 26 -11.62 0.64 13.20
CA VAL A 26 -12.03 0.29 11.83
C VAL A 26 -10.82 0.20 10.87
N PHE A 27 -9.70 0.84 11.22
CA PHE A 27 -8.44 0.79 10.48
C PHE A 27 -7.25 0.51 11.41
N ASN A 28 -6.96 -0.76 11.68
CA ASN A 28 -5.67 -1.15 12.26
C ASN A 28 -4.61 -1.27 11.15
N LEU A 29 -4.17 -0.13 10.62
CA LEU A 29 -3.16 -0.11 9.55
C LEU A 29 -1.81 -0.59 10.08
N PRO A 30 -1.11 -1.52 9.38
CA PRO A 30 0.22 -1.94 9.77
C PRO A 30 1.17 -0.74 9.83
N PRO A 31 2.10 -0.67 10.82
CA PRO A 31 2.98 0.49 10.98
C PRO A 31 3.77 0.85 9.72
N VAL A 32 4.17 -0.15 8.93
CA VAL A 32 4.88 0.07 7.67
C VAL A 32 4.01 0.73 6.59
N VAL A 33 2.72 0.40 6.53
CA VAL A 33 1.77 1.04 5.60
C VAL A 33 1.53 2.48 6.04
N LEU A 34 1.34 2.69 7.35
CA LEU A 34 1.19 4.03 7.91
C LEU A 34 2.45 4.89 7.66
N ALA A 35 3.64 4.30 7.77
CA ALA A 35 4.89 5.00 7.46
C ALA A 35 4.95 5.46 6.00
N VAL A 36 4.60 4.59 5.05
CA VAL A 36 4.55 4.97 3.62
C VAL A 36 3.52 6.08 3.39
N ILE A 37 2.32 5.95 3.96
CA ILE A 37 1.28 7.00 3.87
C ILE A 37 1.80 8.32 4.45
N GLY A 38 2.42 8.27 5.62
CA GLY A 38 2.99 9.43 6.29
C GLY A 38 4.08 10.12 5.48
N ILE A 39 4.98 9.36 4.84
CA ILE A 39 6.01 9.90 3.95
C ILE A 39 5.38 10.58 2.74
N CYS A 40 4.45 9.92 2.06
CA CYS A 40 3.73 10.50 0.92
C CYS A 40 2.99 11.79 1.30
N ALA A 41 2.30 11.79 2.44
CA ALA A 41 1.59 12.96 2.94
C ALA A 41 2.57 14.09 3.30
N ALA A 42 3.67 13.79 3.98
CA ALA A 42 4.68 14.78 4.33
C ALA A 42 5.31 15.43 3.10
N VAL A 43 5.69 14.64 2.09
CA VAL A 43 6.23 15.15 0.82
C VAL A 43 5.19 16.02 0.12
N PHE A 44 3.93 15.56 0.03
CA PHE A 44 2.88 16.34 -0.60
C PHE A 44 2.61 17.67 0.12
N LEU A 45 2.51 17.66 1.46
CA LEU A 45 2.31 18.89 2.25
C LEU A 45 3.50 19.84 2.12
N LEU A 46 4.72 19.32 2.09
CA LEU A 46 5.94 20.10 1.84
C LEU A 46 5.84 20.81 0.48
N GLN A 47 5.48 20.08 -0.58
CA GLN A 47 5.31 20.63 -1.92
C GLN A 47 4.22 21.69 -2.03
N GLN A 48 3.12 21.55 -1.28
CA GLN A 48 1.96 22.44 -1.41
C GLN A 48 2.02 23.68 -0.52
N TYR A 49 2.68 23.59 0.64
CA TYR A 49 2.55 24.61 1.69
C TYR A 49 3.87 25.17 2.21
N VAL A 50 5.01 24.55 1.89
CA VAL A 50 6.32 24.94 2.44
C VAL A 50 7.25 25.43 1.35
N LEU A 51 7.34 24.72 0.23
CA LEU A 51 8.26 25.07 -0.85
C LEU A 51 7.66 26.16 -1.75
N ASP A 52 8.51 27.09 -2.16
CA ASP A 52 8.19 27.97 -3.29
C ASP A 52 8.24 27.21 -4.63
N ASP A 53 7.81 27.87 -5.71
CA ASP A 53 7.74 27.25 -7.04
C ASP A 53 9.11 26.74 -7.52
N ALA A 54 10.19 27.49 -7.27
CA ALA A 54 11.53 27.11 -7.71
C ALA A 54 12.05 25.89 -6.93
N GLN A 55 11.87 25.89 -5.62
CA GLN A 55 12.22 24.78 -4.74
C GLN A 55 11.40 23.52 -5.06
N ASN A 56 10.10 23.66 -5.31
CA ASN A 56 9.25 22.54 -5.70
C ASN A 56 9.65 21.98 -7.08
N MET A 57 10.04 22.84 -8.03
CA MET A 57 10.58 22.39 -9.32
C MET A 57 11.89 21.62 -9.17
N VAL A 58 12.80 22.07 -8.29
CA VAL A 58 14.04 21.34 -7.98
C VAL A 58 13.70 19.98 -7.35
N LEU A 59 12.82 19.94 -6.35
CA LEU A 59 12.40 18.68 -5.72
C LEU A 59 11.75 17.73 -6.74
N LEU A 60 10.92 18.25 -7.64
CA LEU A 60 10.28 17.46 -8.70
C LEU A 60 11.33 16.91 -9.68
N TYR A 61 12.28 17.73 -10.12
CA TYR A 61 13.32 17.30 -11.04
C TYR A 61 14.24 16.25 -10.41
N ASP A 62 14.64 16.42 -9.15
CA ASP A 62 15.54 15.51 -8.44
C ASP A 62 14.85 14.24 -7.94
N GLY A 63 13.54 14.31 -7.67
CA GLY A 63 12.77 13.23 -7.06
C GLY A 63 11.92 12.40 -8.04
N ALA A 64 11.42 12.99 -9.12
CA ALA A 64 10.54 12.30 -10.08
C ALA A 64 11.32 11.45 -11.07
N PHE A 65 10.67 10.42 -11.61
CA PHE A 65 11.26 9.60 -12.66
C PHE A 65 11.01 10.24 -14.03
N ILE A 66 12.07 10.67 -14.71
CA ILE A 66 12.00 11.27 -16.05
C ILE A 66 12.68 10.32 -17.05
N PRO A 67 11.94 9.63 -17.94
CA PRO A 67 12.48 8.58 -18.80
C PRO A 67 13.67 9.01 -19.65
N VAL A 68 13.61 10.21 -20.24
CA VAL A 68 14.63 10.70 -21.17
C VAL A 68 16.03 10.76 -20.55
N LEU A 69 16.13 10.94 -19.22
CA LEU A 69 17.41 11.03 -18.51
C LEU A 69 18.17 9.70 -18.47
N TYR A 70 17.50 8.57 -18.72
CA TYR A 70 18.10 7.23 -18.76
C TYR A 70 18.48 6.78 -20.18
N THR A 71 18.38 7.67 -21.18
CA THR A 71 18.73 7.37 -22.58
C THR A 71 20.23 7.46 -22.88
N GLY A 72 21.04 7.92 -21.92
CA GLY A 72 22.48 8.19 -22.10
C GLY A 72 22.80 9.46 -22.89
N LYS A 73 21.79 10.24 -23.30
CA LYS A 73 21.96 11.53 -23.97
C LYS A 73 22.32 12.67 -23.02
N TYR A 74 21.96 12.54 -21.76
CA TYR A 74 22.23 13.50 -20.70
C TYR A 74 23.45 13.05 -19.90
N GLY A 75 24.22 14.02 -19.38
CA GLY A 75 25.42 13.74 -18.58
C GLY A 75 25.11 12.99 -17.28
N PHE A 76 26.16 12.67 -16.54
CA PHE A 76 26.02 12.01 -15.24
C PHE A 76 25.29 12.91 -14.24
N ASP A 77 24.30 12.33 -13.56
CA ASP A 77 23.54 12.94 -12.48
C ASP A 77 23.39 11.92 -11.34
N TRP A 78 23.74 12.32 -10.12
CA TRP A 78 23.67 11.46 -8.94
C TRP A 78 22.24 10.97 -8.65
N PHE A 79 21.23 11.78 -8.99
CA PHE A 79 19.83 11.45 -8.77
C PHE A 79 19.31 10.32 -9.68
N LEU A 80 20.07 9.91 -10.71
CA LEU A 80 19.73 8.75 -11.55
C LEU A 80 19.57 7.45 -10.74
N PHE A 81 20.20 7.35 -9.57
CA PHE A 81 20.08 6.17 -8.70
C PHE A 81 18.90 6.25 -7.73
N THR A 82 18.43 7.46 -7.39
CA THR A 82 17.37 7.67 -6.39
C THR A 82 15.99 7.85 -7.01
N ARG A 83 15.90 8.54 -8.15
CA ARG A 83 14.65 8.79 -8.90
C ARG A 83 13.79 7.54 -9.14
N PRO A 84 14.37 6.35 -9.45
CA PRO A 84 13.56 5.12 -9.62
C PRO A 84 12.82 4.66 -8.36
N PHE A 85 13.13 5.23 -7.20
CA PHE A 85 12.50 4.92 -5.91
C PHE A 85 11.74 6.12 -5.32
N THR A 86 12.31 7.33 -5.40
CA THR A 86 11.73 8.54 -4.79
C THR A 86 10.44 8.98 -5.46
N TYR A 87 10.29 8.72 -6.76
CA TYR A 87 9.08 9.10 -7.52
C TYR A 87 7.80 8.54 -6.90
N ALA A 88 7.90 7.36 -6.27
CA ALA A 88 6.77 6.64 -5.68
C ALA A 88 6.18 7.33 -4.44
N PHE A 89 6.85 8.36 -3.90
CA PHE A 89 6.39 9.12 -2.73
C PHE A 89 5.85 10.51 -3.10
N MET A 90 6.06 10.96 -4.33
CA MET A 90 5.62 12.28 -4.81
C MET A 90 4.24 12.19 -5.47
N HIS A 91 3.43 13.24 -5.38
CA HIS A 91 2.09 13.25 -5.98
C HIS A 91 1.74 14.62 -6.57
N GLY A 92 1.30 14.63 -7.83
CA GLY A 92 0.99 15.87 -8.57
C GLY A 92 -0.34 16.56 -8.23
N GLY A 93 -1.10 16.08 -7.23
CA GLY A 93 -2.36 16.71 -6.85
C GLY A 93 -3.13 15.96 -5.77
N PHE A 94 -4.11 16.65 -5.17
CA PHE A 94 -4.86 16.13 -4.02
C PHE A 94 -5.62 14.84 -4.32
N ALA A 95 -6.38 14.79 -5.43
CA ALA A 95 -7.10 13.58 -5.82
C ALA A 95 -6.14 12.41 -6.09
N HIS A 96 -4.97 12.71 -6.66
CA HIS A 96 -3.96 11.69 -6.97
C HIS A 96 -3.41 11.06 -5.68
N ILE A 97 -3.02 11.84 -4.68
CA ILE A 97 -2.56 11.27 -3.40
C ILE A 97 -3.70 10.57 -2.66
N ALA A 98 -4.90 11.15 -2.59
CA ALA A 98 -6.02 10.56 -1.87
C ALA A 98 -6.36 9.15 -2.38
N ILE A 99 -6.46 8.98 -3.70
CA ILE A 99 -6.73 7.69 -4.33
C ILE A 99 -5.60 6.69 -4.03
N ASN A 100 -4.34 7.11 -4.17
CA ASN A 100 -3.20 6.23 -3.86
C ASN A 100 -3.21 5.78 -2.39
N MET A 101 -3.48 6.67 -1.44
CA MET A 101 -3.47 6.31 -0.01
C MET A 101 -4.62 5.36 0.34
N ILE A 102 -5.80 5.55 -0.26
CA ILE A 102 -6.94 4.62 -0.10
C ILE A 102 -6.58 3.23 -0.61
N TRP A 103 -6.01 3.13 -1.82
CA TRP A 103 -5.63 1.83 -2.38
C TRP A 103 -4.44 1.20 -1.68
N LEU A 104 -3.47 2.00 -1.24
CA LEU A 104 -2.35 1.55 -0.42
C LEU A 104 -2.83 0.99 0.92
N ALA A 105 -3.78 1.65 1.58
CA ALA A 105 -4.39 1.14 2.80
C ALA A 105 -5.14 -0.19 2.52
N ALA A 106 -5.92 -0.26 1.44
CA ALA A 106 -6.74 -1.42 1.10
C ALA A 106 -5.90 -2.66 0.72
N PHE A 107 -4.90 -2.51 -0.14
CA PHE A 107 -4.10 -3.64 -0.65
C PHE A 107 -2.77 -3.82 0.08
N GLY A 108 -2.19 -2.74 0.59
CA GLY A 108 -0.95 -2.79 1.33
C GLY A 108 -1.11 -3.41 2.71
N SER A 109 -2.23 -3.18 3.40
CA SER A 109 -2.41 -3.70 4.78
C SER A 109 -2.45 -5.24 4.86
N PRO A 110 -3.25 -5.96 4.04
CA PRO A 110 -3.24 -7.42 4.06
C PRO A 110 -1.87 -7.99 3.67
N LEU A 111 -1.18 -7.33 2.72
CA LEU A 111 0.14 -7.77 2.27
C LEU A 111 1.21 -7.55 3.34
N ALA A 112 1.20 -6.39 4.01
CA ALA A 112 2.11 -6.07 5.11
C ALA A 112 1.92 -7.01 6.30
N ASN A 113 0.67 -7.32 6.67
CA ASN A 113 0.36 -8.28 7.72
C ASN A 113 0.89 -9.69 7.40
N ARG A 114 0.88 -10.08 6.12
CA ARG A 114 1.38 -11.38 5.68
C ARG A 114 2.90 -11.44 5.56
N LEU A 115 3.52 -10.40 5.04
CA LEU A 115 4.95 -10.37 4.70
C LEU A 115 5.83 -9.94 5.90
N GLY A 116 5.27 -9.14 6.81
CA GLY A 116 6.02 -8.36 7.78
C GLY A 116 6.64 -7.11 7.15
N ALA A 117 7.12 -6.19 7.99
CA ALA A 117 7.54 -4.85 7.58
C ALA A 117 8.66 -4.84 6.53
N LEU A 118 9.75 -5.61 6.74
CA LEU A 118 10.91 -5.61 5.84
C LEU A 118 10.56 -6.13 4.44
N ARG A 119 9.85 -7.25 4.37
CA ARG A 119 9.45 -7.86 3.10
C ARG A 119 8.41 -7.01 2.37
N PHE A 120 7.53 -6.32 3.11
CA PHE A 120 6.63 -5.34 2.52
C PHE A 120 7.39 -4.16 1.92
N ALA A 121 8.38 -3.61 2.62
CA ALA A 121 9.20 -2.51 2.11
C ALA A 121 9.98 -2.92 0.85
N MET A 122 10.56 -4.12 0.83
CA MET A 122 11.20 -4.68 -0.36
C MET A 122 10.20 -4.89 -1.49
N PHE A 123 9.01 -5.41 -1.19
CA PHE A 123 7.95 -5.60 -2.19
C PHE A 123 7.56 -4.26 -2.82
N TYR A 124 7.33 -3.22 -2.01
CA TYR A 124 7.01 -1.87 -2.46
C TYR A 124 8.10 -1.31 -3.38
N ALA A 125 9.37 -1.44 -2.98
CA ALA A 125 10.50 -0.96 -3.76
C ALA A 125 10.66 -1.71 -5.10
N VAL A 126 10.52 -3.04 -5.09
CA VAL A 126 10.66 -3.86 -6.31
C VAL A 126 9.53 -3.62 -7.28
N THR A 127 8.28 -3.52 -6.83
CA THR A 127 7.14 -3.26 -7.72
C THR A 127 7.13 -1.82 -8.24
N GLY A 128 7.54 -0.85 -7.44
CA GLY A 128 7.81 0.52 -7.89
C GLY A 128 8.90 0.55 -8.97
N LEU A 129 10.04 -0.09 -8.73
CA LEU A 129 11.13 -0.19 -9.71
C LEU A 129 10.69 -0.87 -11.01
N ALA A 130 9.96 -1.99 -10.90
CA ALA A 130 9.42 -2.68 -12.07
C ALA A 130 8.47 -1.78 -12.88
N SER A 131 7.69 -0.93 -12.22
CA SER A 131 6.81 0.03 -12.87
C SER A 131 7.57 1.06 -13.70
N VAL A 132 8.64 1.66 -13.17
CA VAL A 132 9.43 2.66 -13.91
C VAL A 132 10.26 2.03 -15.02
N VAL A 133 10.76 0.81 -14.83
CA VAL A 133 11.42 0.05 -15.89
C VAL A 133 10.45 -0.21 -17.04
N LEU A 134 9.22 -0.64 -16.75
CA LEU A 134 8.19 -0.85 -17.77
C LEU A 134 7.80 0.48 -18.44
N PHE A 135 7.60 1.55 -17.66
CA PHE A 135 7.27 2.87 -18.19
C PHE A 135 8.35 3.39 -19.14
N TRP A 136 9.63 3.26 -18.76
CA TRP A 136 10.78 3.64 -19.58
C TRP A 136 10.87 2.80 -20.86
N ALA A 137 10.66 1.49 -20.79
CA ALA A 137 10.68 0.62 -21.96
C ALA A 137 9.61 1.03 -23.00
N LEU A 138 8.45 1.51 -22.55
CA LEU A 138 7.37 1.98 -23.41
C LEU A 138 7.55 3.42 -23.89
N HIS A 139 8.18 4.29 -23.09
CA HIS A 139 8.30 5.72 -23.36
C HIS A 139 9.73 6.25 -23.09
N PRO A 140 10.77 5.72 -23.74
CA PRO A 140 12.17 6.01 -23.36
C PRO A 140 12.56 7.47 -23.58
N TYR A 141 11.89 8.19 -24.50
CA TYR A 141 12.13 9.60 -24.80
C TYR A 141 11.12 10.54 -24.15
N GLY A 142 10.30 10.06 -23.20
CA GLY A 142 9.34 10.89 -22.48
C GLY A 142 10.03 11.90 -21.57
N GLU A 143 9.63 13.16 -21.68
CA GLU A 143 10.14 14.28 -20.86
C GLU A 143 9.25 14.58 -19.65
N VAL A 144 8.03 14.01 -19.63
CA VAL A 144 7.06 14.24 -18.56
C VAL A 144 7.52 13.53 -17.27
N PRO A 145 7.66 14.25 -16.15
CA PRO A 145 7.98 13.63 -14.86
C PRO A 145 6.89 12.67 -14.40
N LEU A 146 7.27 11.43 -14.11
CA LEU A 146 6.41 10.43 -13.50
C LEU A 146 6.53 10.51 -11.97
N VAL A 147 5.39 10.59 -11.28
CA VAL A 147 5.27 10.58 -9.82
C VAL A 147 4.10 9.69 -9.40
N GLY A 148 4.15 9.16 -8.18
CA GLY A 148 3.04 8.48 -7.52
C GLY A 148 3.30 7.03 -7.14
N ALA A 149 2.67 6.58 -6.06
CA ALA A 149 2.78 5.22 -5.53
C ALA A 149 2.07 4.14 -6.39
N SER A 150 1.39 4.55 -7.46
CA SER A 150 0.45 3.71 -8.22
C SER A 150 1.08 2.48 -8.84
N GLY A 151 2.34 2.56 -9.28
CA GLY A 151 3.10 1.40 -9.76
C GLY A 151 3.28 0.33 -8.69
N ALA A 152 3.68 0.74 -7.49
CA ALA A 152 3.84 -0.18 -6.36
C ALA A 152 2.50 -0.78 -5.93
N ILE A 153 1.44 0.04 -5.88
CA ILE A 153 0.06 -0.37 -5.56
C ILE A 153 -0.47 -1.37 -6.60
N SER A 154 -0.20 -1.16 -7.88
CA SER A 154 -0.59 -2.10 -8.94
C SER A 154 0.07 -3.47 -8.74
N GLY A 155 1.34 -3.49 -8.31
CA GLY A 155 2.00 -4.72 -7.87
C GLY A 155 1.31 -5.38 -6.67
N MET A 156 0.89 -4.60 -5.68
CA MET A 156 0.15 -5.10 -4.50
C MET A 156 -1.21 -5.69 -4.90
N MET A 157 -1.91 -5.06 -5.85
CA MET A 157 -3.16 -5.59 -6.42
C MET A 157 -2.93 -6.94 -7.10
N GLY A 158 -1.87 -7.06 -7.90
CA GLY A 158 -1.49 -8.32 -8.53
C GLY A 158 -1.16 -9.42 -7.51
N ALA A 159 -0.42 -9.08 -6.45
CA ALA A 159 -0.15 -10.00 -5.35
C ALA A 159 -1.43 -10.40 -4.59
N ALA A 160 -2.31 -9.43 -4.30
CA ALA A 160 -3.59 -9.66 -3.66
C ALA A 160 -4.47 -10.61 -4.51
N ALA A 161 -4.55 -10.40 -5.82
CA ALA A 161 -5.25 -11.31 -6.74
C ALA A 161 -4.65 -12.73 -6.67
N ARG A 162 -3.33 -12.86 -6.69
CA ARG A 162 -2.65 -14.16 -6.58
C ARG A 162 -2.97 -14.91 -5.27
N TYR A 163 -3.17 -14.18 -4.17
CA TYR A 163 -3.51 -14.77 -2.87
C TYR A 163 -5.01 -15.01 -2.71
N GLY A 164 -5.86 -14.10 -3.17
CA GLY A 164 -7.31 -14.18 -3.08
C GLY A 164 -7.91 -15.26 -3.98
N PHE A 165 -7.30 -15.53 -5.14
CA PHE A 165 -7.74 -16.59 -6.06
C PHE A 165 -7.09 -17.96 -5.81
N ARG A 166 -6.59 -18.23 -4.60
CA ARG A 166 -6.26 -19.61 -4.22
C ARG A 166 -7.58 -20.38 -4.03
N ILE A 167 -8.12 -20.91 -5.13
CA ILE A 167 -9.25 -21.84 -5.12
C ILE A 167 -8.78 -23.06 -4.33
N ASP A 168 -9.40 -23.30 -3.18
CA ASP A 168 -9.18 -24.51 -2.42
C ASP A 168 -9.83 -25.67 -3.18
N ARG A 169 -9.04 -26.36 -4.01
CA ARG A 169 -9.51 -27.54 -4.77
C ARG A 169 -9.63 -28.79 -3.90
N SER A 170 -9.41 -28.68 -2.59
CA SER A 170 -9.40 -29.83 -1.66
C SER A 170 -10.78 -30.26 -1.16
N SER A 171 -11.85 -29.47 -1.36
CA SER A 171 -13.22 -29.89 -1.01
C SER A 171 -13.90 -30.68 -2.13
N GLY A 172 -13.19 -31.65 -2.70
CA GLY A 172 -13.77 -32.70 -3.54
C GLY A 172 -14.16 -33.90 -2.68
N ARG A 173 -15.12 -33.73 -1.76
CA ARG A 173 -15.83 -34.89 -1.18
C ARG A 173 -17.01 -35.20 -2.08
N ALA A 174 -16.84 -36.22 -2.92
CA ALA A 174 -17.94 -36.89 -3.58
C ALA A 174 -18.87 -37.47 -2.50
N ALA A 175 -20.14 -37.12 -2.57
CA ALA A 175 -21.23 -37.79 -1.88
C ALA A 175 -21.52 -39.15 -2.53
#